data_AF-A0A0G1CB73-F1
#
_entry.id   AF-A0A0G1CB73-F1
#
_cell.length_a   1.000
_cell.length_b   1.000
_cell.length_c   1.000
_cell.angle_alpha   90.00
_cell.angle_beta   90.00
_cell.angle_gamma   90.00
#
_symmetry.space_group_name_H-M   'P 1'
#
loop_
_entity.id
_entity.type
_entity.pdbx_description
1 polymer ?
#
loop_
_entity_poly.entity_id
_entity_poly.type
_entity_poly.pdbx_seq_one_letter_code
_entity_poly.pdbx_strand_id
1 'polypeptide(L)'
;YYPFGAIRLDEKAGTFSEQRKFAGQEYDVDTGLSYMNARYYDGLVGRFISQDPLEIVGFQTTDANKFVQVISNPQNWNTYSYALNNPLINVDPSGLYTRAVHGTLPLENISNARAVWQDPTNPLIQNASQTFNEPAELFEWSGGDNHWERLYAASRLAAEINAHPFQPGEQLNLVTHSHGGNIAFLVSQMIDRKIDNLVTFALPVRSDYQPDSSKISNMVNLYSQADLPLFNVWFIRQSFW
;
A
#
# COMPACT_ATOMS: atom_id res chain seq x y z
N TYR A 1 21.05 14.98 13.53
CA TYR A 1 20.64 15.63 12.27
C TYR A 1 20.01 16.98 12.58
N TYR A 2 20.05 17.93 11.63
CA TYR A 2 19.14 19.08 11.58
C TYR A 2 17.73 18.61 11.21
N PRO A 3 16.68 19.44 11.37
CA PRO A 3 15.29 19.02 11.13
C PRO A 3 15.04 18.39 9.76
N PHE A 4 15.72 18.89 8.72
CA PHE A 4 15.58 18.40 7.34
C PHE A 4 16.61 17.33 6.96
N GLY A 5 17.33 16.75 7.92
CA GLY A 5 18.19 15.60 7.63
C GLY A 5 19.64 15.91 7.28
N ALA A 6 20.04 17.19 7.23
CA ALA A 6 21.46 17.53 7.21
C ALA A 6 22.18 16.93 8.43
N ILE A 7 23.31 16.30 8.18
CA ILE A 7 24.15 15.72 9.22
C ILE A 7 24.69 16.84 10.10
N ARG A 8 24.46 16.75 11.41
CA ARG A 8 24.95 17.73 12.39
C ARG A 8 26.22 17.24 13.10
N LEU A 9 26.24 15.96 13.45
CA LEU A 9 27.35 15.26 14.08
C LEU A 9 27.37 13.85 13.48
N ASP A 10 28.55 13.37 13.08
CA ASP A 10 28.79 12.05 12.48
C ASP A 10 30.08 11.45 13.05
N GLU A 11 30.14 11.35 14.37
CA GLU A 11 31.28 10.78 15.08
C GLU A 11 31.27 9.26 14.98
N LYS A 12 32.41 8.67 14.58
CA LYS A 12 32.56 7.23 14.40
C LYS A 12 33.32 6.64 15.58
N ALA A 13 32.80 5.57 16.18
CA ALA A 13 33.47 4.85 17.26
C ALA A 13 34.57 3.88 16.78
N GLY A 14 34.75 3.73 15.46
CA GLY A 14 35.70 2.80 14.83
C GLY A 14 35.73 2.95 13.31
N THR A 15 36.12 1.89 12.60
CA THR A 15 36.18 1.87 11.12
C THR A 15 34.82 1.65 10.45
N PHE A 16 33.82 1.17 11.20
CA PHE A 16 32.47 0.97 10.70
C PHE A 16 31.78 2.32 10.47
N SER A 17 31.13 2.45 9.31
CA SER A 17 30.35 3.62 8.93
C SER A 17 28.93 3.17 8.64
N GLU A 18 27.96 3.63 9.43
CA GLU A 18 26.55 3.36 9.16
C GLU A 18 26.13 4.06 7.86
N GLN A 19 25.51 3.30 6.97
CA GLN A 19 25.08 3.76 5.66
C GLN A 19 23.62 4.23 5.69
N ARG A 20 22.80 3.70 6.60
CA ARG A 20 21.42 4.16 6.82
C ARG A 20 21.39 5.30 7.81
N LYS A 21 21.06 6.50 7.32
CA LYS A 21 21.16 7.74 8.10
C LYS A 21 19.78 8.36 8.32
N PHE A 22 19.53 9.51 7.69
CA PHE A 22 18.30 10.25 7.90
C PHE A 22 17.08 9.44 7.44
N ALA A 23 16.00 9.46 8.23
CA ALA A 23 14.78 8.68 8.02
C ALA A 23 15.00 7.16 7.85
N GLY A 24 16.15 6.62 8.28
CA GLY A 24 16.52 5.21 8.09
C GLY A 24 16.89 4.83 6.65
N GLN A 25 17.05 5.83 5.77
CA GLN A 25 17.36 5.63 4.36
C GLN A 25 18.85 5.66 4.07
N GLU A 26 19.24 5.06 2.95
CA GLU A 26 20.63 4.96 2.52
C GLU A 26 21.19 6.35 2.18
N TYR A 27 22.35 6.67 2.76
CA TYR A 27 23.05 7.92 2.54
C TYR A 27 24.27 7.69 1.67
N ASP A 28 24.28 8.36 0.53
CA ASP A 28 25.41 8.39 -0.37
C ASP A 28 26.38 9.49 0.07
N VAL A 29 27.56 9.06 0.52
CA VAL A 29 28.61 9.95 1.02
C VAL A 29 29.30 10.75 -0.07
N ASP A 30 29.32 10.25 -1.30
CA ASP A 30 30.02 10.89 -2.42
C ASP A 30 29.19 12.07 -2.97
N THR A 31 27.86 11.93 -2.94
CA THR A 31 26.93 12.98 -3.40
C THR A 31 26.37 13.83 -2.25
N GLY A 32 26.39 13.33 -1.01
CA GLY A 32 25.75 13.98 0.13
C GLY A 32 24.23 13.86 0.16
N LEU A 33 23.66 12.95 -0.64
CA LEU A 33 22.23 12.76 -0.81
C LEU A 33 21.73 11.52 -0.08
N SER A 34 20.49 11.54 0.38
CA SER A 34 19.80 10.35 0.90
C SER A 34 18.91 9.74 -0.19
N TYR A 35 19.08 8.46 -0.48
CA TYR A 35 18.20 7.74 -1.40
C TYR A 35 16.93 7.31 -0.67
N MET A 36 15.85 8.07 -0.85
CA MET A 36 14.55 7.85 -0.19
C MET A 36 13.65 6.97 -1.05
N ASN A 37 14.20 5.86 -1.57
CA ASN A 37 13.56 4.90 -2.49
C ASN A 37 13.18 5.46 -3.88
N ALA A 38 12.28 6.45 -3.95
CA ALA A 38 11.79 6.98 -5.22
C ALA A 38 12.66 8.10 -5.78
N ARG A 39 13.34 8.84 -4.90
CA ARG A 39 14.04 10.07 -5.23
C ARG A 39 15.25 10.27 -4.32
N TYR A 40 16.25 10.96 -4.87
CA TYR A 40 17.34 11.48 -4.07
C TYR A 40 16.91 12.75 -3.35
N TYR A 41 17.21 12.79 -2.06
CA TYR A 41 16.86 13.86 -1.14
C TYR A 41 18.10 14.58 -0.63
N ASP A 42 18.10 15.91 -0.75
CA ASP A 42 19.14 16.76 -0.21
C ASP A 42 18.71 17.25 1.18
N GLY A 43 19.40 16.75 2.21
CA GLY A 43 19.11 17.13 3.61
C GLY A 43 19.62 18.52 4.01
N LEU A 44 20.54 19.11 3.25
CA LEU A 44 21.04 20.48 3.44
C LEU A 44 20.02 21.50 2.93
N VAL A 45 19.46 21.24 1.74
CA VAL A 45 18.43 22.07 1.12
C VAL A 45 17.04 21.76 1.67
N GLY A 46 16.82 20.54 2.14
CA GLY A 46 15.56 20.05 2.70
C GLY A 46 14.51 19.67 1.66
N ARG A 47 14.95 19.22 0.47
CA ARG A 47 14.08 18.97 -0.69
C ARG A 47 14.60 17.80 -1.52
N PHE A 48 13.71 17.19 -2.30
CA PHE A 48 14.12 16.27 -3.36
C PHE A 48 14.84 17.02 -4.48
N ILE A 49 15.81 16.37 -5.12
CA ILE A 49 16.52 16.94 -6.27
C ILE A 49 15.80 16.69 -7.60
N SER A 50 14.72 15.90 -7.57
CA SER A 50 13.85 15.60 -8.69
C SER A 50 12.39 15.82 -8.33
N GLN A 51 11.59 16.15 -9.35
CA GLN A 51 10.14 16.30 -9.22
C GLN A 51 9.51 14.97 -8.79
N ASP A 52 8.48 15.05 -7.95
CA ASP A 52 7.63 13.91 -7.62
C ASP A 52 7.07 13.28 -8.90
N PRO A 53 7.32 11.98 -9.15
CA PRO A 53 6.75 11.29 -10.31
C PRO A 53 5.23 11.13 -10.20
N LEU A 54 4.63 11.35 -9.02
CA LEU A 54 3.18 11.35 -8.85
C LEU A 54 2.54 12.50 -9.64
N GLU A 55 1.88 12.15 -10.75
CA GLU A 55 1.20 13.11 -11.60
C GLU A 55 -0.15 13.52 -10.98
N ILE A 56 -0.13 14.55 -10.13
CA ILE A 56 -1.33 15.09 -9.46
C ILE A 56 -2.44 15.44 -10.48
N VAL A 57 -2.05 15.91 -11.68
CA VAL A 57 -2.99 16.24 -12.76
C VAL A 57 -3.67 14.98 -13.32
N GLY A 58 -2.99 13.83 -13.32
CA GLY A 58 -3.53 12.55 -13.74
C GLY A 58 -4.79 12.16 -12.95
N PHE A 59 -4.86 12.54 -11.67
CA PHE A 59 -6.04 12.30 -10.84
C PHE A 59 -7.30 12.99 -11.36
N GLN A 60 -7.22 14.08 -12.13
CA GLN A 60 -8.42 14.68 -12.74
C GLN A 60 -9.19 13.68 -13.60
N THR A 61 -8.45 12.75 -14.22
CA THR A 61 -9.00 11.75 -15.15
C THR A 61 -9.22 10.39 -14.49
N THR A 62 -8.39 10.02 -13.51
CA THR A 62 -8.45 8.71 -12.86
C THR A 62 -9.26 8.68 -11.57
N ASP A 63 -9.28 9.78 -10.81
CA ASP A 63 -10.02 9.93 -9.55
C ASP A 63 -10.25 11.40 -9.20
N ALA A 64 -11.38 11.95 -9.66
CA ALA A 64 -11.71 13.37 -9.47
C ALA A 64 -11.85 13.77 -8.00
N ASN A 65 -12.23 12.85 -7.11
CA ASN A 65 -12.34 13.13 -5.69
C ASN A 65 -10.94 13.22 -5.06
N LYS A 66 -10.04 12.30 -5.41
CA LYS A 66 -8.62 12.36 -5.01
C LYS A 66 -7.94 13.59 -5.57
N PHE A 67 -8.25 14.00 -6.81
CA PHE A 67 -7.76 15.26 -7.36
C PHE A 67 -8.14 16.43 -6.46
N VAL A 68 -9.44 16.61 -6.18
CA VAL A 68 -9.93 17.70 -5.30
C VAL A 68 -9.27 17.65 -3.93
N GLN A 69 -9.16 16.47 -3.31
CA GLN A 69 -8.50 16.32 -2.02
C GLN A 69 -7.02 16.72 -2.07
N VAL A 70 -6.26 16.24 -3.06
CA VAL A 70 -4.83 16.53 -3.19
C VAL A 70 -4.60 18.02 -3.49
N ILE A 71 -5.36 18.62 -4.40
CA ILE A 71 -5.17 20.04 -4.73
C ILE A 71 -5.70 20.98 -3.66
N SER A 72 -6.60 20.53 -2.78
CA SER A 72 -7.17 21.35 -1.71
C SER A 72 -6.12 21.80 -0.67
N ASN A 73 -5.00 21.08 -0.57
CA ASN A 73 -3.84 21.51 0.19
C ASN A 73 -2.78 22.12 -0.73
N PRO A 74 -2.53 23.45 -0.68
CA PRO A 74 -1.53 24.11 -1.52
C PRO A 74 -0.11 23.56 -1.36
N GLN A 75 0.22 22.93 -0.22
CA GLN A 75 1.54 22.34 -0.01
C GLN A 75 1.79 21.13 -0.91
N ASN A 76 0.75 20.42 -1.34
CA ASN A 76 0.86 19.28 -2.25
C ASN A 76 1.32 19.70 -3.65
N TRP A 77 1.22 20.99 -4.00
CA TRP A 77 1.65 21.50 -5.31
C TRP A 77 3.18 21.58 -5.40
N ASN A 78 3.87 21.55 -4.25
CA ASN A 78 5.32 21.52 -4.19
C ASN A 78 5.83 20.08 -4.32
N THR A 79 5.98 19.65 -5.57
CA THR A 79 6.48 18.31 -5.96
C THR A 79 7.93 18.03 -5.57
N TYR A 80 8.64 18.98 -4.95
CA TYR A 80 10.00 18.78 -4.44
C TYR A 80 10.04 18.72 -2.91
N SER A 81 8.91 18.92 -2.24
CA SER A 81 8.86 18.92 -0.78
C SER A 81 9.00 17.50 -0.23
N TYR A 82 9.72 17.37 0.88
CA TYR A 82 9.72 16.17 1.70
C TYR A 82 8.78 16.38 2.88
N ALA A 83 7.92 15.40 3.13
CA ALA A 83 7.07 15.36 4.34
C ALA A 83 6.20 16.63 4.56
N LEU A 84 5.70 17.23 3.46
CA LEU A 84 4.94 18.50 3.46
C LEU A 84 5.69 19.68 4.11
N ASN A 85 7.02 19.69 4.01
CA ASN A 85 7.93 20.62 4.70
C ASN A 85 7.86 20.54 6.24
N ASN A 86 7.40 19.43 6.80
CA ASN A 86 7.40 19.20 8.24
C ASN A 86 8.03 17.85 8.64
N PRO A 87 9.35 17.68 8.42
CA PRO A 87 10.07 16.43 8.67
C PRO A 87 10.23 16.07 10.16
N LEU A 88 9.74 16.93 11.07
CA LEU A 88 9.76 16.70 12.52
C LEU A 88 8.59 15.83 12.99
N ILE A 89 7.46 15.89 12.31
CA ILE A 89 6.25 15.11 12.62
C ILE A 89 5.85 14.16 11.50
N ASN A 90 6.29 14.42 10.27
CA ASN A 90 6.01 13.60 9.10
C ASN A 90 7.30 12.95 8.61
N VAL A 91 7.27 11.65 8.36
CA VAL A 91 8.32 10.87 7.72
C VAL A 91 7.61 10.00 6.69
N ASP A 92 8.19 9.80 5.50
CA ASP A 92 7.70 8.84 4.50
C ASP A 92 8.57 7.57 4.57
N PRO A 93 8.27 6.63 5.47
CA PRO A 93 9.26 5.68 5.96
C PRO A 93 9.34 4.41 5.11
N SER A 94 8.33 4.13 4.27
CA SER A 94 8.05 2.79 3.80
C SER A 94 8.11 2.64 2.27
N GLY A 95 7.75 3.68 1.51
CA GLY A 95 7.69 3.61 0.05
C GLY A 95 6.90 2.39 -0.42
N LEU A 96 5.76 2.13 0.19
CA LEU A 96 4.92 0.95 -0.02
C LEU A 96 3.64 1.32 -0.81
N TYR A 97 2.96 0.30 -1.32
CA TYR A 97 1.66 0.40 -1.97
C TYR A 97 0.65 -0.55 -1.31
N THR A 98 -0.05 -0.06 -0.27
CA THR A 98 -1.13 -0.82 0.38
C THR A 98 -2.50 -0.54 -0.22
N ARG A 99 -3.17 -1.61 -0.71
CA ARG A 99 -4.57 -1.57 -1.14
C ARG A 99 -5.46 -2.40 -0.22
N ALA A 100 -6.57 -1.80 0.19
CA ALA A 100 -7.64 -2.49 0.90
C ALA A 100 -8.75 -2.91 -0.09
N VAL A 101 -9.18 -4.18 -0.08
CA VAL A 101 -10.23 -4.69 -0.97
C VAL A 101 -11.41 -5.21 -0.15
N HIS A 102 -12.54 -4.51 -0.25
CA HIS A 102 -13.76 -4.88 0.47
C HIS A 102 -14.46 -6.10 -0.14
N GLY A 103 -15.37 -6.68 0.63
CA GLY A 103 -16.20 -7.82 0.21
C GLY A 103 -17.47 -7.42 -0.55
N THR A 104 -18.39 -8.36 -0.70
CA THR A 104 -19.72 -8.11 -1.27
C THR A 104 -20.44 -7.01 -0.48
N LEU A 105 -21.15 -6.13 -1.19
CA LEU A 105 -22.03 -5.13 -0.59
C LEU A 105 -23.49 -5.58 -0.71
N PRO A 106 -24.33 -5.39 0.33
CA PRO A 106 -25.74 -5.74 0.27
C PRO A 106 -26.48 -4.86 -0.74
N LEU A 107 -27.18 -5.47 -1.70
CA LEU A 107 -27.88 -4.75 -2.78
C LEU A 107 -28.95 -3.79 -2.26
N GLU A 108 -29.65 -4.17 -1.20
CA GLU A 108 -30.71 -3.36 -0.56
C GLU A 108 -30.20 -2.11 0.15
N ASN A 109 -28.90 -2.01 0.42
CA ASN A 109 -28.32 -0.87 1.12
C ASN A 109 -26.89 -0.53 0.65
N ILE A 110 -26.66 -0.64 -0.66
CA ILE A 110 -25.32 -0.55 -1.24
C ILE A 110 -24.65 0.80 -0.95
N SER A 111 -25.40 1.90 -0.90
CA SER A 111 -24.88 3.23 -0.63
C SER A 111 -24.34 3.35 0.80
N ASN A 112 -25.10 2.90 1.81
CA ASN A 112 -24.61 2.96 3.20
C ASN A 112 -23.46 1.98 3.40
N ALA A 113 -23.54 0.78 2.84
CA ALA A 113 -22.47 -0.19 2.96
C ALA A 113 -21.16 0.33 2.33
N ARG A 114 -21.24 0.98 1.17
CA ARG A 114 -20.10 1.65 0.54
C ARG A 114 -19.55 2.78 1.41
N ALA A 115 -20.42 3.59 2.00
CA ALA A 115 -20.01 4.67 2.90
C ALA A 115 -19.22 4.16 4.13
N VAL A 116 -19.57 2.99 4.67
CA VAL A 116 -18.80 2.37 5.78
C VAL A 116 -17.37 2.00 5.35
N TRP A 117 -17.19 1.54 4.12
CA TRP A 117 -15.84 1.24 3.61
C TRP A 117 -15.07 2.51 3.26
N GLN A 118 -15.73 3.53 2.74
CA GLN A 118 -15.13 4.82 2.40
C GLN A 118 -14.82 5.70 3.62
N ASP A 119 -15.35 5.36 4.79
CA ASP A 119 -15.08 6.08 6.03
C ASP A 119 -13.59 5.96 6.39
N PRO A 120 -12.84 7.08 6.54
CA PRO A 120 -11.44 7.06 6.96
C PRO A 120 -11.24 6.50 8.38
N THR A 121 -12.31 6.33 9.15
CA THR A 121 -12.31 5.67 10.46
C THR A 121 -12.57 4.16 10.40
N ASN A 122 -12.72 3.60 9.19
CA ASN A 122 -12.92 2.16 9.01
C ASN A 122 -11.77 1.38 9.70
N PRO A 123 -12.08 0.50 10.67
CA PRO A 123 -11.05 -0.17 11.46
C PRO A 123 -10.09 -1.02 10.64
N LEU A 124 -10.56 -1.66 9.55
CA LEU A 124 -9.70 -2.47 8.71
C LEU A 124 -8.69 -1.60 7.96
N ILE A 125 -9.13 -0.46 7.42
CA ILE A 125 -8.26 0.49 6.71
C ILE A 125 -7.27 1.14 7.69
N GLN A 126 -7.72 1.55 8.88
CA GLN A 126 -6.83 2.12 9.89
C GLN A 126 -5.79 1.11 10.38
N ASN A 127 -6.21 -0.12 10.67
CA ASN A 127 -5.29 -1.15 11.14
C ASN A 127 -4.30 -1.56 10.05
N ALA A 128 -4.74 -1.66 8.79
CA ALA A 128 -3.84 -1.86 7.66
C ALA A 128 -2.81 -0.72 7.57
N SER A 129 -3.29 0.52 7.68
CA SER A 129 -2.43 1.70 7.60
C SER A 129 -1.38 1.72 8.71
N GLN A 130 -1.78 1.39 9.94
CA GLN A 130 -0.87 1.28 11.09
C GLN A 130 0.11 0.11 10.94
N THR A 131 -0.35 -1.04 10.43
CA THR A 131 0.48 -2.24 10.27
C THR A 131 1.60 -2.03 9.26
N PHE A 132 1.29 -1.39 8.13
CA PHE A 132 2.25 -1.12 7.06
C PHE A 132 2.88 0.28 7.16
N ASN A 133 2.49 1.06 8.17
CA ASN A 133 3.00 2.41 8.42
C ASN A 133 2.91 3.32 7.17
N GLU A 134 1.78 3.25 6.48
CA GLU A 134 1.42 4.02 5.27
C GLU A 134 -0.11 4.17 5.18
N PRO A 135 -0.66 5.08 4.38
CA PRO A 135 -2.10 5.09 4.11
C PRO A 135 -2.54 3.87 3.28
N ALA A 136 -3.44 3.05 3.82
CA ALA A 136 -4.08 1.98 3.06
C ALA A 136 -5.20 2.56 2.18
N GLU A 137 -5.09 2.43 0.85
CA GLU A 137 -6.10 2.95 -0.08
C GLU A 137 -7.17 1.91 -0.41
N LEU A 138 -8.44 2.25 -0.21
CA LEU A 138 -9.56 1.40 -0.60
C LEU A 138 -9.64 1.25 -2.13
N PHE A 139 -9.70 0.02 -2.61
CA PHE A 139 -10.07 -0.27 -4.00
C PHE A 139 -11.59 -0.34 -4.15
N GLU A 140 -12.13 0.63 -4.88
CA GLU A 140 -13.55 0.76 -5.18
C GLU A 140 -13.98 -0.18 -6.31
N TRP A 141 -14.89 -1.11 -5.99
CA TRP A 141 -15.53 -1.97 -6.98
C TRP A 141 -17.05 -2.04 -6.77
N SER A 142 -17.75 -2.85 -7.55
CA SER A 142 -19.21 -2.93 -7.49
C SER A 142 -19.73 -3.52 -6.17
N GLY A 143 -18.96 -4.43 -5.55
CA GLY A 143 -19.44 -5.21 -4.42
C GLY A 143 -20.43 -6.31 -4.81
N GLY A 144 -20.56 -6.65 -6.09
CA GLY A 144 -21.50 -7.66 -6.57
C GLY A 144 -21.08 -9.10 -6.24
N ASP A 145 -22.03 -9.93 -5.81
CA ASP A 145 -21.78 -11.34 -5.49
C ASP A 145 -21.93 -12.27 -6.71
N ASN A 146 -21.13 -12.04 -7.74
CA ASN A 146 -21.05 -12.98 -8.86
C ASN A 146 -19.62 -13.06 -9.42
N HIS A 147 -19.37 -14.09 -10.22
CA HIS A 147 -18.03 -14.34 -10.74
C HIS A 147 -17.55 -13.22 -11.67
N TRP A 148 -18.43 -12.74 -12.55
CA TRP A 148 -18.09 -11.71 -13.54
C TRP A 148 -17.72 -10.37 -12.90
N GLU A 149 -18.45 -9.94 -11.88
CA GLU A 149 -18.14 -8.72 -11.12
C GLU A 149 -16.78 -8.81 -10.43
N ARG A 150 -16.47 -9.97 -9.83
CA ARG A 150 -15.17 -10.22 -9.20
C ARG A 150 -14.03 -10.28 -10.22
N LEU A 151 -14.26 -10.91 -11.37
CA LEU A 151 -13.27 -10.98 -12.46
C LEU A 151 -13.00 -9.59 -13.05
N TYR A 152 -14.05 -8.81 -13.26
CA TYR A 152 -13.92 -7.43 -13.72
C TYR A 152 -13.17 -6.57 -12.71
N ALA A 153 -13.53 -6.66 -11.43
CA ALA A 153 -12.81 -5.97 -10.35
C ALA A 153 -11.33 -6.40 -10.27
N ALA A 154 -11.04 -7.69 -10.41
CA ALA A 154 -9.67 -8.20 -10.44
C ALA A 154 -8.87 -7.67 -11.63
N SER A 155 -9.45 -7.63 -12.83
CA SER A 155 -8.79 -7.08 -14.01
C SER A 155 -8.46 -5.59 -13.84
N ARG A 156 -9.35 -4.83 -13.20
CA ARG A 156 -9.13 -3.41 -12.90
C ARG A 156 -8.02 -3.21 -11.87
N LEU A 157 -8.07 -3.94 -10.76
CA LEU A 157 -7.04 -3.85 -9.73
C LEU A 157 -5.67 -4.31 -10.28
N ALA A 158 -5.64 -5.38 -11.08
CA ALA A 158 -4.42 -5.83 -11.74
C ALA A 158 -3.87 -4.80 -12.73
N ALA A 159 -4.73 -4.13 -13.51
CA ALA A 159 -4.32 -3.04 -14.39
C ALA A 159 -3.77 -1.85 -13.59
N GLU A 160 -4.42 -1.46 -12.49
CA GLU A 160 -3.93 -0.40 -11.59
C GLU A 160 -2.57 -0.75 -10.99
N ILE A 161 -2.37 -2.00 -10.55
CA ILE A 161 -1.09 -2.48 -10.03
C ILE A 161 -0.03 -2.50 -11.14
N ASN A 162 -0.31 -3.08 -12.30
CA ASN A 162 0.68 -3.16 -13.39
C ASN A 162 1.04 -1.79 -13.97
N ALA A 163 0.12 -0.83 -13.93
CA ALA A 163 0.38 0.55 -14.34
C ALA A 163 1.09 1.38 -13.26
N HIS A 164 1.11 0.93 -12.00
CA HIS A 164 1.79 1.63 -10.92
C HIS A 164 3.32 1.57 -11.14
N PRO A 165 4.02 2.72 -11.20
CA PRO A 165 5.46 2.77 -11.45
C PRO A 165 6.23 2.42 -10.17
N PHE A 166 6.19 1.14 -9.82
CA PHE A 166 6.81 0.63 -8.61
C PHE A 166 8.30 0.96 -8.54
N GLN A 167 8.72 1.56 -7.42
CA GLN A 167 10.11 1.89 -7.18
C GLN A 167 10.89 0.66 -6.69
N PRO A 168 12.22 0.60 -6.88
CA PRO A 168 13.03 -0.48 -6.34
C PRO A 168 12.86 -0.59 -4.82
N GLY A 169 12.37 -1.76 -4.35
CA GLY A 169 12.12 -2.02 -2.93
C GLY A 169 10.70 -1.70 -2.45
N GLU A 170 9.86 -1.04 -3.26
CA GLU A 170 8.46 -0.80 -2.93
C GLU A 170 7.67 -2.11 -2.90
N GLN A 171 7.00 -2.35 -1.78
CA GLN A 171 6.23 -3.58 -1.58
C GLN A 171 4.76 -3.37 -1.92
N LEU A 172 4.15 -4.39 -2.52
CA LEU A 172 2.72 -4.47 -2.79
C LEU A 172 2.03 -5.22 -1.64
N ASN A 173 1.19 -4.51 -0.90
CA ASN A 173 0.39 -5.09 0.19
C ASN A 173 -1.08 -5.09 -0.19
N LEU A 174 -1.72 -6.26 -0.16
CA LEU A 174 -3.16 -6.40 -0.36
C LEU A 174 -3.82 -6.85 0.94
N VAL A 175 -4.71 -6.02 1.47
CA VAL A 175 -5.49 -6.33 2.67
C VAL A 175 -6.94 -6.50 2.26
N THR A 176 -7.51 -7.69 2.44
CA THR A 176 -8.77 -8.05 1.80
C THR A 176 -9.78 -8.60 2.78
N HIS A 177 -11.05 -8.34 2.54
CA HIS A 177 -12.16 -8.86 3.33
C HIS A 177 -13.17 -9.61 2.47
N SER A 178 -13.64 -10.76 2.96
CA SER A 178 -14.66 -11.58 2.32
C SER A 178 -14.32 -11.88 0.86
N HIS A 179 -15.24 -11.63 -0.08
CA HIS A 179 -15.00 -11.84 -1.51
C HIS A 179 -13.91 -10.94 -2.11
N GLY A 180 -13.42 -9.93 -1.39
CA GLY A 180 -12.22 -9.19 -1.76
C GLY A 180 -10.97 -10.06 -1.83
N GLY A 181 -10.87 -11.12 -1.02
CA GLY A 181 -9.75 -12.07 -1.11
C GLY A 181 -9.80 -12.92 -2.38
N ASN A 182 -11.01 -13.25 -2.87
CA ASN A 182 -11.18 -13.94 -4.16
C ASN A 182 -10.74 -13.04 -5.33
N ILE A 183 -10.96 -11.72 -5.22
CA ILE A 183 -10.42 -10.74 -6.17
C ILE A 183 -8.89 -10.75 -6.12
N ALA A 184 -8.28 -10.71 -4.93
CA ALA A 184 -6.82 -10.77 -4.82
C ALA A 184 -6.21 -12.07 -5.36
N PHE A 185 -6.90 -13.21 -5.22
CA PHE A 185 -6.49 -14.46 -5.86
C PHE A 185 -6.48 -14.35 -7.38
N LEU A 186 -7.52 -13.76 -7.98
CA LEU A 186 -7.52 -13.51 -9.42
C LEU A 186 -6.44 -12.51 -9.83
N VAL A 187 -6.23 -11.44 -9.06
CA VAL A 187 -5.17 -10.45 -9.30
C VAL A 187 -3.80 -11.12 -9.33
N SER A 188 -3.52 -12.06 -8.43
CA SER A 188 -2.24 -12.78 -8.42
C SER A 188 -1.92 -13.51 -9.74
N GLN A 189 -2.94 -13.87 -10.52
CA GLN A 189 -2.78 -14.52 -11.83
C GLN A 189 -2.58 -13.52 -12.98
N MET A 190 -2.81 -12.22 -12.74
CA MET A 190 -2.89 -11.17 -13.78
C MET A 190 -1.77 -10.14 -13.69
N ILE A 191 -1.01 -10.12 -12.59
CA ILE A 191 0.02 -9.11 -12.35
C ILE A 191 1.42 -9.61 -12.72
N ASP A 192 2.28 -8.69 -13.14
CA ASP A 192 3.65 -9.01 -13.56
C ASP A 192 4.63 -9.09 -12.39
N ARG A 193 4.25 -8.59 -11.22
CA ARG A 193 5.05 -8.60 -9.98
C ARG A 193 4.49 -9.53 -8.91
N LYS A 194 5.19 -9.66 -7.78
CA LYS A 194 4.68 -10.33 -6.60
C LYS A 194 3.83 -9.40 -5.75
N ILE A 195 2.81 -9.97 -5.10
CA ILE A 195 2.18 -9.43 -3.90
C ILE A 195 3.10 -9.80 -2.75
N ASP A 196 3.70 -8.80 -2.13
CA ASP A 196 4.67 -8.99 -1.06
C ASP A 196 3.96 -9.45 0.22
N ASN A 197 2.82 -8.83 0.55
CA ASN A 197 1.96 -9.26 1.66
C ASN A 197 0.50 -9.34 1.21
N LEU A 198 -0.09 -10.54 1.29
CA LEU A 198 -1.51 -10.76 1.11
C LEU A 198 -2.16 -11.12 2.46
N VAL A 199 -3.02 -10.24 2.96
CA VAL A 199 -3.80 -10.48 4.18
C VAL A 199 -5.27 -10.68 3.79
N THR A 200 -5.86 -11.79 4.20
CA THR A 200 -7.26 -12.11 3.89
C THR A 200 -8.06 -12.31 5.16
N PHE A 201 -9.20 -11.62 5.28
CA PHE A 201 -10.14 -11.73 6.40
C PHE A 201 -11.44 -12.35 5.91
N ALA A 202 -11.92 -13.41 6.58
CA ALA A 202 -13.21 -14.06 6.29
C ALA A 202 -13.39 -14.44 4.81
N LEU A 203 -12.31 -14.82 4.13
CA LEU A 203 -12.31 -15.17 2.72
C LEU A 203 -13.13 -16.46 2.49
N PRO A 204 -14.22 -16.42 1.70
CA PRO A 204 -14.94 -17.63 1.33
C PRO A 204 -14.03 -18.52 0.50
N VAL A 205 -13.69 -19.69 1.04
CA VAL A 205 -12.87 -20.70 0.34
C VAL A 205 -13.72 -21.30 -0.77
N ARG A 206 -13.23 -21.20 -2.01
CA ARG A 206 -13.92 -21.77 -3.16
C ARG A 206 -12.93 -22.38 -4.16
N SER A 207 -13.30 -23.49 -4.76
CA SER A 207 -12.44 -24.19 -5.72
C SER A 207 -12.21 -23.40 -7.01
N ASP A 208 -13.16 -22.53 -7.38
CA ASP A 208 -13.10 -21.65 -8.57
C ASP A 208 -12.16 -20.44 -8.38
N TYR A 209 -11.59 -20.23 -7.19
CA TYR A 209 -10.64 -19.16 -6.91
C TYR A 209 -9.40 -19.73 -6.22
N GLN A 210 -8.32 -19.89 -6.99
CA GLN A 210 -7.02 -20.30 -6.47
C GLN A 210 -6.01 -19.18 -6.65
N PRO A 211 -5.19 -18.86 -5.64
CA PRO A 211 -4.10 -17.93 -5.80
C PRO A 211 -2.99 -18.55 -6.66
N ASP A 212 -2.31 -17.72 -7.45
CA ASP A 212 -0.98 -18.06 -7.95
C ASP A 212 0.02 -17.88 -6.82
N SER A 213 0.39 -18.98 -6.17
CA SER A 213 1.34 -18.97 -5.05
C SER A 213 2.74 -18.51 -5.44
N SER A 214 3.11 -18.58 -6.73
CA SER A 214 4.40 -18.04 -7.20
C SER A 214 4.45 -16.51 -7.17
N LYS A 215 3.27 -15.88 -7.19
CA LYS A 215 3.06 -14.43 -7.20
C LYS A 215 2.75 -13.86 -5.82
N ILE A 216 2.82 -14.65 -4.75
CA ILE A 216 2.58 -14.21 -3.38
C ILE A 216 3.78 -14.58 -2.52
N SER A 217 4.44 -13.57 -1.93
CA SER A 217 5.61 -13.79 -1.07
C SER A 217 5.21 -14.20 0.34
N ASN A 218 4.26 -13.48 0.94
CA ASN A 218 3.72 -13.77 2.27
C ASN A 218 2.20 -13.72 2.23
N MET A 219 1.54 -14.76 2.77
CA MET A 219 0.09 -14.84 2.84
C MET A 219 -0.36 -15.14 4.26
N VAL A 220 -1.22 -14.28 4.80
CA VAL A 220 -1.85 -14.43 6.10
C VAL A 220 -3.35 -14.54 5.90
N ASN A 221 -3.95 -15.66 6.30
CA ASN A 221 -5.39 -15.87 6.24
C ASN A 221 -5.98 -15.94 7.65
N LEU A 222 -6.94 -15.06 7.92
CA LEU A 222 -7.66 -14.93 9.18
C LEU A 222 -9.10 -15.42 8.98
N TYR A 223 -9.36 -16.63 9.47
CA TYR A 223 -10.65 -17.32 9.38
C TYR A 223 -11.33 -17.42 10.74
N SER A 224 -12.66 -17.32 10.74
CA SER A 224 -13.54 -17.75 11.84
C SER A 224 -14.03 -19.18 11.58
N GLN A 225 -14.38 -19.94 12.63
CA GLN A 225 -15.01 -21.27 12.49
C GLN A 225 -16.32 -21.24 11.68
N ALA A 226 -16.97 -20.08 11.55
CA ALA A 226 -18.16 -19.89 10.72
C ALA A 226 -17.85 -19.81 9.20
N ASP A 227 -16.59 -19.61 8.81
CA ASP A 227 -16.16 -19.46 7.40
C ASP A 227 -15.80 -20.81 6.74
N LEU A 228 -15.96 -21.93 7.46
CA LEU A 228 -15.63 -23.27 7.01
C LEU A 228 -16.86 -24.04 6.49
N PRO A 229 -17.04 -24.11 5.17
CA PRO A 229 -17.47 -25.36 4.57
C PRO A 229 -16.38 -25.88 3.63
N LEU A 230 -15.78 -27.00 4.07
CA LEU A 230 -15.03 -28.00 3.30
C LEU A 230 -13.55 -27.72 3.03
N PHE A 231 -12.74 -27.88 4.07
CA PHE A 231 -11.34 -28.29 3.90
C PHE A 231 -11.23 -29.80 3.75
N ASN A 232 -10.48 -30.23 2.74
CA ASN A 232 -9.35 -31.10 3.01
C ASN A 232 -8.16 -30.52 2.24
N VAL A 233 -6.97 -30.66 2.83
CA VAL A 233 -5.62 -30.37 2.29
C VAL A 233 -4.99 -29.04 2.77
N TRP A 234 -4.22 -29.19 3.85
CA TRP A 234 -3.00 -28.48 4.28
C TRP A 234 -3.02 -26.97 4.53
N PHE A 235 -3.07 -26.58 5.82
CA PHE A 235 -2.39 -25.37 6.28
C PHE A 235 -1.63 -25.60 7.59
N ILE A 236 -0.38 -25.14 7.57
CA ILE A 236 0.55 -25.06 8.69
C ILE A 236 -0.03 -24.06 9.70
N ARG A 237 -0.25 -24.53 10.94
CA ARG A 237 -0.47 -23.68 12.11
C ARG A 237 0.76 -22.80 12.32
N GLN A 238 0.58 -21.49 12.46
CA GLN A 238 1.37 -20.73 13.42
C GLN A 238 0.45 -19.82 14.24
N SER A 239 0.24 -20.28 15.47
CA SER A 239 -0.24 -19.53 16.63
C SER A 239 0.87 -18.58 17.11
N PHE A 240 0.52 -17.31 17.35
CA PHE A 240 1.32 -16.44 18.21
C PHE A 240 0.56 -16.24 19.53
N TRP A 241 1.12 -16.87 20.57
CA TRP A 241 0.80 -16.89 22.00
C TRP A 241 -0.58 -17.40 22.43
#